data_AF-A0A7G8BEE5-F1
#
_entry.id   AF-A0A7G8BEE5-F1
#
_cell.length_a   1.000
_cell.length_b   1.000
_cell.length_c   1.000
_cell.angle_alpha   90.00
_cell.angle_beta   90.00
_cell.angle_gamma   90.00
#
_symmetry.space_group_name_H-M   'P 1'
#
loop_
_entity.id
_entity.type
_entity.pdbx_description
1 polymer ?
#
loop_
_entity_poly.entity_id
_entity_poly.type
_entity_poly.pdbx_seq_one_letter_code
_entity_poly.pdbx_strand_id
1 'polypeptide(L)'
;MKLTFCKTLFLALVVVGLVSIGAGVASAQDVYKVNYFSNNAAPAPDATVRIDNPGLTYGNLCAMIYVFDADQQLTECCGCVETHNGLRTLSVRRDLTSNPLTGKVSTNGVIKVVSAAVNNSPCDPTANVSPKANLRAWVTHIQNPVGAAFPITETESSDSTLGATELANLQAQCAFVNILGSGQGICSCGTGD
;
A
#
# COMPACT_ATOMS: atom_id res chain seq x y z
N MET A 1 24.16 -6.44 71.44
CA MET A 1 24.05 -4.97 71.28
C MET A 1 22.71 -4.67 70.64
N LYS A 2 21.82 -3.97 71.37
CA LYS A 2 20.45 -3.62 70.94
C LYS A 2 20.49 -2.40 70.01
N LEU A 3 19.66 -2.35 68.97
CA LEU A 3 18.56 -1.38 68.86
C LEU A 3 17.67 -1.65 67.63
N THR A 4 16.37 -1.55 67.87
CA THR A 4 15.23 -1.67 66.96
C THR A 4 14.72 -0.26 66.58
N PHE A 5 13.78 -0.19 65.62
CA PHE A 5 12.83 0.93 65.33
C PHE A 5 13.38 2.04 64.39
N CYS A 6 12.80 2.37 63.22
CA CYS A 6 11.44 2.78 62.82
C CYS A 6 11.39 4.29 62.53
N LYS A 7 10.60 4.67 61.51
CA LYS A 7 10.06 6.02 61.19
C LYS A 7 10.95 7.04 60.45
N THR A 8 10.69 7.14 59.15
CA THR A 8 10.17 8.35 58.46
C THR A 8 10.55 9.73 59.02
N LEU A 9 11.32 10.53 58.27
CA LEU A 9 10.95 11.93 57.98
C LEU A 9 11.77 12.53 56.80
N PHE A 10 11.05 12.81 55.70
CA PHE A 10 11.17 13.93 54.76
C PHE A 10 12.54 14.53 54.42
N LEU A 11 12.96 14.37 53.16
CA LEU A 11 13.31 15.53 52.35
C LEU A 11 12.76 15.36 50.93
N ALA A 12 11.67 16.04 50.66
CA ALA A 12 11.12 16.20 49.32
C ALA A 12 12.04 17.14 48.52
N LEU A 13 12.51 16.70 47.35
CA LEU A 13 12.86 17.62 46.27
C LEU A 13 12.17 17.15 44.98
N VAL A 14 11.16 17.93 44.63
CA VAL A 14 10.38 17.91 43.39
C VAL A 14 11.30 18.26 42.22
N VAL A 15 11.31 17.44 41.15
CA VAL A 15 11.01 17.88 39.78
C VAL A 15 10.47 16.67 39.03
N VAL A 16 9.17 16.72 38.71
CA VAL A 16 8.51 15.88 37.71
C VAL A 16 9.17 16.20 36.37
N GLY A 17 10.06 15.31 35.90
CA GLY A 17 10.57 15.37 34.54
C GLY A 17 9.41 15.10 33.59
N LEU A 18 9.04 16.12 32.79
CA LEU A 18 7.99 16.04 31.80
C LEU A 18 8.20 14.81 30.91
N VAL A 19 7.26 13.86 30.93
CA VAL A 19 7.04 12.97 29.80
C VAL A 19 6.49 13.85 28.69
N SER A 20 7.37 14.38 27.85
CA SER A 20 6.97 14.91 26.55
C SER A 20 6.44 13.74 25.75
N ILE A 21 5.12 13.53 25.80
CA ILE A 21 4.41 12.85 24.72
C ILE A 21 4.55 13.79 23.53
N GLY A 22 5.69 13.73 22.85
CA GLY A 22 5.80 14.30 21.52
C GLY A 22 4.74 13.59 20.71
N ALA A 23 3.64 14.28 20.40
CA ALA A 23 2.85 13.94 19.24
C ALA A 23 3.80 14.12 18.05
N GLY A 24 4.57 13.07 17.76
CA GLY A 24 5.31 12.99 16.52
C GLY A 24 4.26 13.13 15.43
N VAL A 25 4.29 14.24 14.71
CA VAL A 25 3.61 14.31 13.43
C VAL A 25 4.20 13.16 12.62
N ALA A 26 3.44 12.08 12.46
CA ALA A 26 3.84 11.00 11.57
C ALA A 26 3.81 11.59 10.17
N SER A 27 4.96 12.05 9.66
CA SER A 27 5.06 12.43 8.26
C SER A 27 4.85 11.16 7.46
N ALA A 28 3.89 11.17 6.53
CA ALA A 28 3.71 10.06 5.62
C ALA A 28 5.03 9.72 4.94
N GLN A 29 5.40 8.45 4.96
CA GLN A 29 6.63 8.00 4.33
C GLN A 29 6.36 7.89 2.82
N ASP A 30 7.26 8.40 1.98
CA ASP A 30 7.21 8.32 0.50
C ASP A 30 7.44 6.89 -0.03
N VAL A 31 6.93 5.89 0.70
CA VAL A 31 7.05 4.46 0.43
C VAL A 31 5.69 3.78 0.32
N TYR A 32 4.60 4.42 0.73
CA TYR A 32 3.28 3.79 0.78
C TYR A 32 2.21 4.69 0.20
N LYS A 33 1.76 4.33 -0.99
CA LYS A 33 0.79 5.05 -1.80
C LYS A 33 -0.57 4.36 -1.69
N VAL A 34 -1.61 5.11 -1.40
CA VAL A 34 -2.98 4.61 -1.29
C VAL A 34 -3.89 5.40 -2.21
N ASN A 35 -4.72 4.69 -2.97
CA ASN A 35 -5.76 5.28 -3.78
C ASN A 35 -6.94 4.31 -3.91
N TYR A 36 -8.09 4.78 -4.41
CA TYR A 36 -9.27 3.94 -4.58
C TYR A 36 -9.58 3.71 -6.06
N PHE A 37 -10.50 2.80 -6.34
CA PHE A 37 -11.16 2.68 -7.63
C PHE A 37 -12.66 2.51 -7.43
N SER A 38 -13.44 2.95 -8.41
CA SER A 38 -14.90 2.94 -8.40
C SER A 38 -15.46 2.60 -9.77
N ASN A 39 -16.71 2.14 -9.81
CA ASN A 39 -17.42 1.81 -11.05
C ASN A 39 -16.64 0.83 -11.95
N ASN A 40 -15.94 -0.14 -11.34
CA ASN A 40 -15.21 -1.18 -12.07
C ASN A 40 -16.15 -2.29 -12.58
N ALA A 41 -17.10 -1.92 -13.43
CA ALA A 41 -18.03 -2.84 -14.06
C ALA A 41 -18.60 -2.23 -15.34
N ALA A 42 -18.95 -3.06 -16.32
CA ALA A 42 -19.67 -2.59 -17.49
C ALA A 42 -21.03 -1.97 -17.07
N PRO A 43 -21.49 -0.89 -17.71
CA PRO A 43 -20.95 -0.27 -18.94
C PRO A 43 -19.87 0.81 -18.70
N ALA A 44 -19.40 0.99 -17.47
CA ALA A 44 -18.41 2.01 -17.18
C ALA A 44 -17.06 1.71 -17.87
N PRO A 45 -16.31 2.73 -18.32
CA PRO A 45 -14.97 2.55 -18.87
C PRO A 45 -14.01 1.99 -17.81
N ASP A 46 -12.82 1.62 -18.26
CA ASP A 46 -11.79 1.11 -17.35
C ASP A 46 -11.04 2.25 -16.63
N ALA A 47 -10.68 2.01 -15.38
CA ALA A 47 -9.75 2.87 -14.65
C ALA A 47 -8.30 2.43 -14.94
N THR A 48 -7.38 3.36 -14.79
CA THR A 48 -5.95 3.14 -15.02
C THR A 48 -5.16 3.56 -13.80
N VAL A 49 -4.14 2.76 -13.45
CA VAL A 49 -3.10 3.11 -12.48
C VAL A 49 -1.82 3.38 -13.25
N ARG A 50 -1.16 4.50 -12.97
CA ARG A 50 0.15 4.84 -13.52
C ARG A 50 1.16 4.87 -12.38
N ILE A 51 2.32 4.25 -12.58
CA ILE A 51 3.40 4.19 -11.60
C ILE A 51 4.69 4.62 -12.28
N ASP A 52 5.38 5.59 -11.69
CA ASP A 52 6.63 6.17 -12.18
C ASP A 52 7.74 5.96 -11.16
N ASN A 53 8.95 5.69 -11.66
CA ASN A 53 10.19 5.80 -10.89
C ASN A 53 10.97 7.04 -11.36
N PRO A 54 10.80 8.19 -10.68
CA PRO A 54 11.36 9.48 -11.12
C PRO A 54 12.88 9.57 -10.93
N GLY A 55 13.51 8.50 -10.43
CA GLY A 55 14.93 8.30 -10.63
C GLY A 55 15.86 8.82 -9.53
N LEU A 56 15.37 9.10 -8.32
CA LEU A 56 16.21 9.58 -7.20
C LEU A 56 17.41 8.65 -6.92
N THR A 57 17.23 7.33 -7.05
CA THR A 57 18.26 6.35 -6.69
C THR A 57 18.98 5.71 -7.89
N TYR A 58 18.82 6.26 -9.11
CA TYR A 58 19.50 5.80 -10.33
C TYR A 58 19.45 4.27 -10.57
N GLY A 59 18.40 3.63 -10.09
CA GLY A 59 18.22 2.19 -10.16
C GLY A 59 16.75 1.80 -10.07
N ASN A 60 16.49 0.50 -10.25
CA ASN A 60 15.13 -0.02 -10.28
C ASN A 60 14.53 -0.06 -8.87
N LEU A 61 13.21 0.11 -8.81
CA LEU A 61 12.40 -0.07 -7.62
C LEU A 61 11.36 -1.16 -7.89
N CYS A 62 10.77 -1.69 -6.82
CA CYS A 62 9.59 -2.53 -6.91
C CYS A 62 8.35 -1.74 -6.50
N ALA A 63 7.30 -1.82 -7.31
CA ALA A 63 5.93 -1.52 -6.92
C ALA A 63 5.28 -2.80 -6.40
N MET A 64 5.16 -2.94 -5.08
CA MET A 64 4.41 -4.04 -4.46
C MET A 64 2.95 -3.61 -4.34
N ILE A 65 2.07 -4.21 -5.14
CA ILE A 65 0.68 -3.81 -5.32
C ILE A 65 -0.21 -4.78 -4.55
N TYR A 66 -1.14 -4.23 -3.76
CA TYR A 66 -2.14 -4.96 -3.00
C TYR A 66 -3.51 -4.34 -3.25
N VAL A 67 -4.44 -5.13 -3.74
CA VAL A 67 -5.79 -4.71 -4.11
C VAL A 67 -6.77 -5.25 -3.10
N PHE A 68 -7.55 -4.36 -2.50
CA PHE A 68 -8.61 -4.71 -1.56
C PHE A 68 -9.96 -4.35 -2.16
N ASP A 69 -10.98 -5.16 -1.89
CA ASP A 69 -12.36 -4.76 -2.11
C ASP A 69 -12.86 -3.81 -0.99
N ALA A 70 -14.07 -3.28 -1.16
CA ALA A 70 -14.70 -2.43 -0.15
C ALA A 70 -15.06 -3.16 1.15
N ASP A 71 -15.07 -4.50 1.15
CA ASP A 71 -15.34 -5.35 2.31
C ASP A 71 -14.04 -5.67 3.10
N GLN A 72 -12.95 -4.96 2.79
CA GLN A 72 -11.63 -5.04 3.46
C GLN A 72 -10.91 -6.38 3.20
N GLN A 73 -11.26 -7.09 2.13
CA GLN A 73 -10.61 -8.34 1.75
C GLN A 73 -9.57 -8.08 0.67
N LEU A 74 -8.35 -8.60 0.86
CA LEU A 74 -7.35 -8.60 -0.21
C LEU A 74 -7.82 -9.54 -1.32
N THR A 75 -8.01 -8.99 -2.52
CA THR A 75 -8.50 -9.74 -3.69
C THR A 75 -7.38 -10.17 -4.60
N GLU A 76 -6.40 -9.30 -4.83
CA GLU A 76 -5.24 -9.55 -5.68
C GLU A 76 -3.97 -8.87 -5.16
N CYS A 77 -2.81 -9.44 -5.46
CA CYS A 77 -1.52 -8.82 -5.21
C CYS A 77 -0.45 -9.23 -6.24
N CYS A 78 0.54 -8.37 -6.47
CA CYS A 78 1.63 -8.60 -7.41
C CYS A 78 2.77 -7.61 -7.17
N GLY A 79 3.97 -7.94 -7.66
CA GLY A 79 5.14 -7.06 -7.60
C GLY A 79 5.63 -6.74 -9.01
N CYS A 80 5.82 -5.46 -9.30
CA CYS A 80 6.30 -4.99 -10.60
C CYS A 80 7.62 -4.23 -10.47
N VAL A 81 8.56 -4.48 -11.38
CA VAL A 81 9.82 -3.74 -11.44
C VAL A 81 9.57 -2.42 -12.17
N GLU A 82 9.99 -1.29 -11.58
CA GLU A 82 9.97 0.01 -12.24
C GLU A 82 11.40 0.42 -12.57
N THR A 83 11.72 0.52 -13.86
CA THR A 83 13.07 0.95 -14.28
C THR A 83 13.25 2.46 -14.08
N HIS A 84 14.49 2.93 -14.15
CA HIS A 84 14.78 4.35 -13.96
C HIS A 84 14.09 5.22 -15.04
N ASN A 85 13.27 6.18 -14.61
CA ASN A 85 12.38 7.00 -15.45
C ASN A 85 11.35 6.18 -16.26
N GLY A 86 11.07 4.96 -15.81
CA GLY A 86 10.05 4.09 -16.35
C GLY A 86 8.65 4.53 -15.93
N LEU A 87 7.67 4.32 -16.81
CA LEU A 87 6.26 4.56 -16.54
C LEU A 87 5.46 3.30 -16.82
N ARG A 88 5.00 2.64 -15.76
CA ARG A 88 4.07 1.53 -15.84
C ARG A 88 2.63 2.03 -15.89
N THR A 89 1.83 1.42 -16.77
CA THR A 89 0.39 1.63 -16.86
C THR A 89 -0.35 0.32 -16.70
N LEU A 90 -1.25 0.28 -15.72
CA LEU A 90 -2.07 -0.87 -15.33
C LEU A 90 -3.54 -0.57 -15.57
N SER A 91 -4.25 -1.51 -16.16
CA SER A 91 -5.70 -1.54 -16.20
C SER A 91 -6.25 -2.03 -14.86
N VAL A 92 -7.16 -1.27 -14.24
CA VAL A 92 -7.81 -1.73 -13.01
C VAL A 92 -8.61 -3.00 -13.30
N ARG A 93 -9.35 -3.06 -14.40
CA ARG A 93 -10.19 -4.20 -14.73
C ARG A 93 -9.42 -5.44 -15.18
N ARG A 94 -8.35 -5.27 -15.93
CA ARG A 94 -7.64 -6.37 -16.60
C ARG A 94 -6.39 -6.81 -15.85
N ASP A 95 -5.72 -5.89 -15.16
CA ASP A 95 -4.48 -6.20 -14.46
C ASP A 95 -4.69 -6.37 -12.96
N LEU A 96 -5.57 -5.58 -12.33
CA LEU A 96 -5.69 -5.52 -10.87
C LEU A 96 -6.93 -6.20 -10.26
N THR A 97 -7.92 -6.57 -11.07
CA THR A 97 -9.20 -7.13 -10.59
C THR A 97 -9.75 -8.26 -11.47
N SER A 98 -8.97 -8.77 -12.41
CA SER A 98 -9.43 -9.78 -13.39
C SER A 98 -9.35 -11.22 -12.88
N ASN A 99 -8.59 -11.45 -11.81
CA ASN A 99 -8.29 -12.75 -11.24
C ASN A 99 -8.44 -12.73 -9.70
N PRO A 100 -9.58 -12.30 -9.14
CA PRO A 100 -9.72 -12.15 -7.70
C PRO A 100 -9.76 -13.52 -7.01
N LEU A 101 -9.20 -13.61 -5.80
CA LEU A 101 -9.18 -14.85 -4.99
C LEU A 101 -10.56 -15.53 -4.83
N THR A 102 -11.63 -14.74 -4.79
CA THR A 102 -13.00 -15.23 -4.56
C THR A 102 -13.75 -15.56 -5.86
N GLY A 103 -13.14 -15.33 -7.02
CA GLY A 103 -13.80 -15.39 -8.33
C GLY A 103 -14.81 -14.26 -8.59
N LYS A 104 -14.99 -13.32 -7.64
CA LYS A 104 -15.90 -12.17 -7.78
C LYS A 104 -15.10 -10.90 -8.01
N VAL A 105 -15.29 -10.28 -9.18
CA VAL A 105 -14.67 -8.99 -9.53
C VAL A 105 -15.23 -7.88 -8.64
N SER A 106 -14.33 -7.14 -8.00
CA SER A 106 -14.67 -5.99 -7.16
C SER A 106 -15.09 -4.80 -8.03
N THR A 107 -16.27 -4.24 -7.76
CA THR A 107 -16.77 -3.04 -8.46
C THR A 107 -16.18 -1.74 -7.91
N ASN A 108 -15.65 -1.78 -6.69
CA ASN A 108 -14.93 -0.71 -6.03
C ASN A 108 -13.95 -1.30 -4.99
N GLY A 109 -13.01 -0.48 -4.54
CA GLY A 109 -12.00 -0.93 -3.59
C GLY A 109 -10.82 0.03 -3.45
N VAL A 110 -9.75 -0.47 -2.86
CA VAL A 110 -8.54 0.29 -2.56
C VAL A 110 -7.34 -0.39 -3.20
N ILE A 111 -6.49 0.40 -3.84
CA ILE A 111 -5.19 0.00 -4.37
C ILE A 111 -4.12 0.58 -3.45
N LYS A 112 -3.28 -0.30 -2.92
CA LYS A 112 -2.16 0.03 -2.06
C LYS A 112 -0.87 -0.35 -2.78
N VAL A 113 0.07 0.58 -2.88
CA VAL A 113 1.38 0.35 -3.49
C VAL A 113 2.46 0.65 -2.47
N VAL A 114 3.30 -0.34 -2.18
CA VAL A 114 4.52 -0.16 -1.40
C VAL A 114 5.70 -0.04 -2.37
N SER A 115 6.35 1.11 -2.36
CA SER A 115 7.63 1.35 -3.02
C SER A 115 8.73 0.66 -2.24
N ALA A 116 9.47 -0.22 -2.91
CA ALA A 116 10.46 -1.08 -2.26
C ALA A 116 11.75 -1.20 -3.07
N ALA A 117 12.83 -1.57 -2.39
CA ALA A 117 14.01 -2.06 -3.05
C ALA A 117 13.69 -3.37 -3.79
N VAL A 118 14.42 -3.64 -4.87
CA VAL A 118 14.30 -4.91 -5.59
C VAL A 118 14.64 -6.07 -4.66
N ASN A 119 13.71 -7.01 -4.50
CA ASN A 119 13.86 -8.17 -3.62
C ASN A 119 13.88 -9.51 -4.36
N ASN A 120 13.42 -9.56 -5.61
CA ASN A 120 13.47 -10.73 -6.49
C ASN A 120 13.31 -10.29 -7.96
N SER A 121 13.46 -11.21 -8.92
CA SER A 121 13.22 -10.97 -10.35
C SER A 121 12.24 -12.03 -10.92
N PRO A 122 10.94 -11.70 -11.10
CA PRO A 122 10.29 -10.41 -10.83
C PRO A 122 10.13 -10.11 -9.32
N CYS A 123 9.76 -8.86 -8.99
CA CYS A 123 9.50 -8.40 -7.62
C CYS A 123 8.48 -9.30 -6.91
N ASP A 124 8.76 -9.65 -5.64
CA ASP A 124 7.93 -10.58 -4.88
C ASP A 124 7.24 -9.86 -3.69
N PRO A 125 5.91 -9.64 -3.72
CA PRO A 125 5.17 -8.99 -2.64
C PRO A 125 4.99 -9.89 -1.40
N THR A 126 5.35 -11.17 -1.46
CA THR A 126 5.23 -12.13 -0.36
C THR A 126 6.54 -12.33 0.41
N ALA A 127 7.67 -12.01 -0.22
CA ALA A 127 9.00 -12.10 0.37
C ALA A 127 9.30 -10.92 1.31
N ASN A 128 10.53 -10.82 1.82
CA ASN A 128 10.95 -9.69 2.63
C ASN A 128 10.95 -8.39 1.79
N VAL A 129 9.94 -7.54 1.99
CA VAL A 129 9.81 -6.24 1.34
C VAL A 129 10.61 -5.22 2.15
N SER A 130 11.58 -4.57 1.52
CA SER A 130 12.35 -3.47 2.12
C SER A 130 11.83 -2.14 1.55
N PRO A 131 11.01 -1.38 2.29
CA PRO A 131 10.47 -0.12 1.80
C PRO A 131 11.60 0.84 1.43
N LYS A 132 11.51 1.38 0.22
CA LYS A 132 12.49 2.32 -0.33
C LYS A 132 11.73 3.37 -1.09
N ALA A 133 11.95 4.63 -0.76
CA ALA A 133 11.17 5.72 -1.30
C ALA A 133 11.38 5.89 -2.81
N ASN A 134 10.46 6.64 -3.40
CA ASN A 134 10.59 7.46 -4.61
C ASN A 134 9.57 7.16 -5.71
N LEU A 135 8.84 6.04 -5.67
CA LEU A 135 7.78 5.84 -6.66
C LEU A 135 6.71 6.94 -6.58
N ARG A 136 6.15 7.31 -7.73
CA ARG A 136 4.95 8.15 -7.85
C ARG A 136 3.84 7.32 -8.47
N ALA A 137 2.60 7.58 -8.08
CA ALA A 137 1.48 6.83 -8.60
C ALA A 137 0.25 7.72 -8.77
N TRP A 138 -0.52 7.48 -9.82
CA TRP A 138 -1.78 8.15 -10.10
C TRP A 138 -2.84 7.13 -10.47
N VAL A 139 -4.10 7.44 -10.15
CA VAL A 139 -5.24 6.61 -10.52
C VAL A 139 -6.32 7.46 -11.16
N THR A 140 -6.86 6.99 -12.28
CA THR A 140 -8.07 7.57 -12.85
C THR A 140 -9.31 6.98 -12.16
N HIS A 141 -10.20 7.82 -11.68
CA HIS A 141 -11.46 7.46 -11.05
C HIS A 141 -12.61 7.59 -12.02
N ILE A 142 -13.40 6.52 -12.13
CA ILE A 142 -14.61 6.52 -12.95
C ILE A 142 -15.77 6.97 -12.07
N GLN A 143 -16.27 8.18 -12.34
CA GLN A 143 -17.35 8.81 -11.59
C GLN A 143 -18.71 8.26 -12.00
N ASN A 144 -19.75 8.53 -11.21
CA ASN A 144 -21.12 8.15 -11.57
C ASN A 144 -21.53 8.79 -12.90
N PRO A 145 -22.33 8.08 -13.73
CA PRO A 145 -22.67 8.56 -15.05
C PRO A 145 -23.53 9.83 -14.97
N VAL A 146 -23.24 10.78 -15.85
CA VAL A 146 -24.06 11.97 -16.09
C VAL A 146 -24.68 11.81 -17.47
N GLY A 147 -25.96 11.42 -17.51
CA GLY A 147 -26.59 10.94 -18.74
C GLY A 147 -26.01 9.59 -19.15
N ALA A 148 -25.49 9.49 -20.37
CA ALA A 148 -24.90 8.26 -20.91
C ALA A 148 -23.37 8.17 -20.77
N ALA A 149 -22.72 9.21 -20.25
CA ALA A 149 -21.25 9.30 -20.16
C ALA A 149 -20.78 9.20 -18.70
N PHE A 150 -19.64 8.55 -18.50
CA PHE A 150 -18.95 8.48 -17.21
C PHE A 150 -17.84 9.54 -17.18
N PRO A 151 -17.91 10.56 -16.31
CA PRO A 151 -16.80 11.47 -16.10
C PRO A 151 -15.59 10.70 -15.55
N ILE A 152 -14.40 11.06 -16.00
CA ILE A 152 -13.14 10.47 -15.56
C ILE A 152 -12.28 11.59 -14.97
N THR A 153 -11.79 11.38 -13.76
CA THR A 153 -10.86 12.28 -13.07
C THR A 153 -9.58 11.54 -12.73
N GLU A 154 -8.45 12.21 -12.58
CA GLU A 154 -7.21 11.59 -12.13
C GLU A 154 -6.72 12.25 -10.84
N THR A 155 -6.21 11.45 -9.91
CA THR A 155 -5.56 11.97 -8.70
C THR A 155 -4.25 11.25 -8.45
N GLU A 156 -3.28 11.97 -7.88
CA GLU A 156 -2.11 11.35 -7.28
C GLU A 156 -2.54 10.47 -6.10
N SER A 157 -1.86 9.34 -5.94
CA SER A 157 -2.05 8.44 -4.82
C SER A 157 -1.49 9.08 -3.56
N SER A 158 -2.27 9.08 -2.48
CA SER A 158 -1.89 9.72 -1.24
C SER A 158 -0.77 8.94 -0.54
N ASP A 159 0.25 9.65 -0.07
CA ASP A 159 1.23 9.07 0.85
C ASP A 159 0.59 8.81 2.21
N SER A 160 0.85 7.62 2.75
CA SER A 160 0.44 7.24 4.10
C SER A 160 1.62 6.71 4.91
N THR A 161 1.50 6.71 6.23
CA THR A 161 2.53 6.13 7.09
C THR A 161 2.45 4.62 7.05
N LEU A 162 3.54 3.95 6.61
CA LEU A 162 3.64 2.50 6.61
C LEU A 162 4.14 1.99 7.97
N GLY A 163 3.24 1.40 8.75
CA GLY A 163 3.61 0.70 9.98
C GLY A 163 4.15 -0.70 9.68
N ALA A 164 5.02 -1.21 10.56
CA ALA A 164 5.54 -2.58 10.46
C ALA A 164 4.42 -3.64 10.44
N THR A 165 3.37 -3.44 11.24
CA THR A 165 2.19 -4.33 11.27
C THR A 165 1.43 -4.32 9.95
N GLU A 166 1.25 -3.15 9.33
CA GLU A 166 0.56 -3.06 8.04
C GLU A 166 1.36 -3.76 6.95
N LEU A 167 2.67 -3.51 6.88
CA LEU A 167 3.54 -4.18 5.90
C LEU A 167 3.49 -5.71 6.08
N ALA A 168 3.61 -6.20 7.32
CA ALA A 168 3.52 -7.62 7.63
C ALA A 168 2.15 -8.21 7.23
N ASN A 169 1.05 -7.48 7.46
CA ASN A 169 -0.30 -7.92 7.07
C ASN A 169 -0.47 -7.97 5.54
N LEU A 170 0.09 -7.01 4.80
CA LEU A 170 0.05 -7.00 3.34
C LEU A 170 0.80 -8.22 2.76
N GLN A 171 2.03 -8.45 3.23
CA GLN A 171 2.85 -9.59 2.82
C GLN A 171 2.18 -10.93 3.17
N ALA A 172 1.67 -11.06 4.40
CA ALA A 172 1.04 -12.29 4.85
C ALA A 172 -0.24 -12.62 4.09
N GLN A 173 -1.13 -11.64 3.88
CA GLN A 173 -2.35 -11.85 3.10
C GLN A 173 -2.02 -12.24 1.65
N CYS A 174 -1.06 -11.55 1.03
CA CYS A 174 -0.62 -11.89 -0.32
C CYS A 174 -0.01 -13.30 -0.40
N ALA A 175 0.77 -13.71 0.60
CA ALA A 175 1.30 -15.07 0.69
C ALA A 175 0.18 -16.12 0.81
N PHE A 176 -0.84 -15.88 1.65
CA PHE A 176 -1.99 -16.78 1.75
C PHE A 176 -2.76 -16.90 0.44
N VAL A 177 -2.97 -15.78 -0.25
CA VAL A 177 -3.59 -15.75 -1.57
C VAL A 177 -2.79 -16.59 -2.57
N ASN A 178 -1.48 -16.41 -2.65
CA ASN A 178 -0.63 -17.17 -3.57
C ASN A 178 -0.65 -18.68 -3.28
N ILE A 179 -0.68 -19.07 -2.00
CA ILE A 179 -0.64 -20.49 -1.61
C ILE A 179 -2.01 -21.16 -1.77
N LEU A 180 -3.09 -20.48 -1.39
CA LEU A 180 -4.44 -21.07 -1.29
C LEU A 180 -5.31 -20.78 -2.52
N GLY A 181 -5.00 -19.73 -3.26
CA GLY A 181 -5.81 -19.25 -4.38
C GLY A 181 -5.76 -20.14 -5.62
N SER A 182 -4.88 -21.15 -5.66
CA SER A 182 -4.74 -22.05 -6.82
C SER A 182 -4.53 -21.30 -8.15
N GLY A 183 -3.75 -20.22 -8.11
CA GLY A 183 -3.51 -19.31 -9.24
C GLY A 183 -4.43 -18.10 -9.29
N GLN A 184 -5.49 -18.04 -8.46
CA GLN A 184 -6.27 -16.83 -8.24
C GLN A 184 -5.59 -15.87 -7.27
N GLY A 185 -5.98 -14.60 -7.35
CA GLY A 185 -5.52 -13.50 -6.53
C GLY A 185 -4.15 -12.94 -6.92
N ILE A 186 -3.69 -13.24 -8.13
CA ILE A 186 -2.43 -12.74 -8.68
C ILE A 186 -2.74 -11.69 -9.74
N CYS A 187 -2.35 -10.43 -9.48
CA CYS A 187 -2.46 -9.35 -10.44
C CYS A 187 -1.31 -9.35 -11.46
N SER A 188 -1.47 -8.56 -12.52
CA SER A 188 -0.53 -8.41 -13.64
C SER A 188 0.18 -7.05 -13.59
N CYS A 189 1.33 -6.94 -14.27
CA CYS A 189 2.09 -5.69 -14.36
C CYS A 189 1.72 -4.81 -15.57
N GLY A 190 0.65 -5.14 -16.30
CA GLY A 190 0.15 -4.30 -17.39
C GLY A 190 1.19 -4.03 -18.47
N THR A 191 1.40 -2.77 -18.81
CA THR A 191 2.29 -2.33 -19.91
C THR A 191 3.24 -1.22 -19.48
N GLY A 192 4.35 -1.05 -20.20
CA GLY A 192 5.45 -0.15 -19.83
C GLY A 192 6.34 -0.70 -18.73
N ASP A 193 7.53 -0.09 -18.55
CA ASP A 193 8.54 -0.39 -17.52
C ASP A 193 9.79 0.49 -17.63
#